data_AF-V5RM24-F1
#
_entry.id   AF-V5RM24-F1
#
_cell.length_a   1.000
_cell.length_b   1.000
_cell.length_c   1.000
_cell.angle_alpha   90.00
_cell.angle_beta   90.00
_cell.angle_gamma   90.00
#
_symmetry.space_group_name_H-M   'P 1'
#
loop_
_entity.id
_entity.type
_entity.pdbx_description
1 polymer ?
#
loop_
_entity_poly.entity_id
_entity_poly.type
_entity_poly.pdbx_seq_one_letter_code
_entity_poly.pdbx_strand_id
1 'polypeptide(L)'
;CVIWVDAHADINTPLSSPTGNLHGQSMSFLLHELQAKVPVLPNFSWIKPCVRARDLVYIGLRDVDPEEHHILKLLGVKVFSMSQVDQLGVARVMEETCDFLSDKVKKPIHLSYDIDAIDPSVAPATGTSVVGGLTYSEGIYITE
;
A
#
# COMPACT_ATOMS: atom_id res chain seq x y z
N CYS A 1 -2.70 0.12 12.92
CA CYS A 1 -3.13 0.20 11.50
C CYS A 1 -1.93 0.55 10.65
N VAL A 2 -2.04 0.34 9.34
CA VAL A 2 -0.98 0.61 8.37
C VAL A 2 -1.50 1.62 7.35
N ILE A 3 -0.72 2.67 7.13
CA ILE A 3 -0.85 3.55 5.97
C ILE A 3 0.33 3.21 5.06
N TRP A 4 0.03 2.82 3.83
CA TRP A 4 1.01 2.43 2.82
C TRP A 4 1.00 3.46 1.70
N VAL A 5 2.07 4.25 1.61
CA VAL A 5 2.22 5.33 0.62
C VAL A 5 3.21 4.86 -0.43
N ASP A 6 2.72 4.59 -1.63
CA ASP A 6 3.46 3.82 -2.66
C ASP A 6 2.81 3.99 -4.04
N ALA A 7 3.58 3.84 -5.11
CA ALA A 7 3.04 3.69 -6.46
C ALA A 7 2.41 2.30 -6.70
N HIS A 8 2.87 1.29 -5.97
CA HIS A 8 2.56 -0.13 -6.11
C HIS A 8 1.81 -0.67 -4.88
N ALA A 9 1.11 -1.79 -5.04
CA ALA A 9 0.36 -2.39 -3.94
C ALA A 9 1.22 -3.32 -3.08
N ASP A 10 2.32 -3.84 -3.61
CA ASP A 10 3.23 -4.77 -2.93
C ASP A 10 2.52 -5.95 -2.25
N ILE A 11 1.44 -6.42 -2.88
CA ILE A 11 0.50 -7.40 -2.30
C ILE A 11 0.42 -8.69 -3.11
N ASN A 12 1.25 -8.83 -4.15
CA ASN A 12 1.39 -10.11 -4.83
C ASN A 12 1.75 -11.21 -3.84
N THR A 13 1.14 -12.38 -4.03
CA THR A 13 1.61 -13.61 -3.38
C THR A 13 2.82 -14.17 -4.16
N PRO A 14 3.60 -15.09 -3.58
CA PRO A 14 4.62 -15.83 -4.31
C PRO A 14 4.09 -16.61 -5.53
N LEU A 15 2.77 -16.86 -5.59
CA LEU A 15 2.11 -17.56 -6.70
C LEU A 15 1.58 -16.60 -7.78
N SER A 16 1.36 -15.33 -7.45
CA SER A 16 0.82 -14.34 -8.39
C SER A 16 1.87 -13.40 -8.97
N SER A 17 2.98 -13.19 -8.27
CA SER A 17 4.01 -12.24 -8.68
C SER A 17 4.52 -12.54 -10.09
N PRO A 18 4.49 -11.58 -11.03
CA PRO A 18 5.00 -11.79 -12.38
C PRO A 18 6.54 -11.80 -12.44
N THR A 19 7.21 -11.22 -11.45
CA THR A 19 8.67 -11.07 -11.42
C THR A 19 9.35 -12.06 -10.46
N GLY A 20 8.62 -12.55 -9.45
CA GLY A 20 9.19 -13.31 -8.34
C GLY A 20 10.01 -12.47 -7.36
N ASN A 21 10.11 -11.14 -7.55
CA ASN A 21 10.82 -10.26 -6.64
C ASN A 21 9.99 -10.05 -5.36
N LEU A 22 10.62 -10.23 -4.19
CA LEU A 22 9.93 -10.22 -2.89
C LEU A 22 9.48 -8.83 -2.43
N HIS A 23 10.06 -7.74 -2.93
CA HIS A 23 9.65 -6.37 -2.56
C HIS A 23 8.15 -6.13 -2.87
N GLY A 24 7.71 -6.50 -4.07
CA GLY A 24 6.30 -6.45 -4.49
C GLY A 24 5.38 -7.49 -3.85
N GLN A 25 5.83 -8.21 -2.82
CA GLN A 25 5.04 -9.28 -2.17
C GLN A 25 4.85 -9.04 -0.67
N SER A 26 5.47 -8.00 -0.12
CA SER A 26 5.65 -7.80 1.31
C SER A 26 4.33 -7.83 2.09
N MET A 27 3.27 -7.17 1.59
CA MET A 27 1.98 -7.11 2.26
C MET A 27 1.25 -8.45 2.28
N SER A 28 1.46 -9.31 1.26
CA SER A 28 0.80 -10.63 1.21
C SER A 28 1.19 -11.52 2.40
N PHE A 29 2.43 -11.41 2.88
CA PHE A 29 2.92 -12.13 4.06
C PHE A 29 2.36 -11.61 5.38
N LEU A 30 1.91 -10.35 5.42
CA LEU A 30 1.46 -9.67 6.64
C LEU A 30 -0.06 -9.72 6.83
N LEU A 31 -0.84 -9.87 5.75
CA LEU A 31 -2.29 -9.89 5.81
C LEU A 31 -2.84 -11.23 6.32
N HIS A 32 -3.67 -11.18 7.36
CA HIS A 32 -4.35 -12.35 7.91
C HIS A 32 -5.21 -13.06 6.85
N GLU A 33 -5.90 -12.29 6.02
CA GLU A 33 -6.83 -12.79 5.01
C GLU A 33 -6.15 -13.54 3.86
N LEU A 34 -4.84 -13.32 3.65
CA LEU A 34 -4.06 -13.97 2.59
C LEU A 34 -3.24 -15.16 3.07
N GLN A 35 -3.24 -15.47 4.37
CA GLN A 35 -2.40 -16.55 4.92
C GLN A 35 -2.59 -17.89 4.20
N ALA A 36 -3.81 -18.24 3.81
CA ALA A 36 -4.10 -19.49 3.10
C ALA A 36 -3.68 -19.48 1.62
N LYS A 37 -3.34 -18.31 1.06
CA LYS A 37 -2.90 -18.11 -0.32
C LYS A 37 -1.39 -18.00 -0.46
N VAL A 38 -0.68 -17.74 0.63
CA VAL A 38 0.80 -17.67 0.65
C VAL A 38 1.38 -19.07 0.92
N PRO A 39 2.18 -19.64 0.01
CA PRO A 39 2.82 -20.93 0.23
C PRO A 39 3.88 -20.85 1.33
N VAL A 40 4.20 -21.99 1.93
CA VAL A 40 5.32 -22.08 2.88
C VAL A 40 6.63 -21.91 2.12
N LEU A 41 7.35 -20.83 2.42
CA LEU A 41 8.67 -20.56 1.85
C LEU A 41 9.80 -20.91 2.85
N PRO A 42 10.95 -21.41 2.39
CA PRO A 42 12.12 -21.59 3.24
C PRO A 42 12.52 -20.28 3.91
N ASN A 43 12.79 -20.30 5.22
CA ASN A 43 13.19 -19.14 6.05
C ASN A 43 12.07 -18.11 6.38
N PHE A 44 10.81 -18.36 6.00
CA PHE A 44 9.69 -17.46 6.27
C PHE A 44 8.74 -17.99 7.36
N SER A 45 9.02 -19.16 7.92
CA SER A 45 8.14 -19.83 8.91
C SER A 45 7.95 -19.05 10.22
N TRP A 46 8.80 -18.06 10.51
CA TRP A 46 8.70 -17.21 11.69
C TRP A 46 7.68 -16.06 11.52
N ILE A 47 7.32 -15.72 10.28
CA ILE A 47 6.40 -14.63 9.99
C ILE A 47 4.99 -15.07 10.40
N LYS A 48 4.35 -14.23 11.21
CA LYS A 48 2.95 -14.39 11.58
C LYS A 48 2.19 -13.19 11.00
N PRO A 49 1.15 -13.42 10.16
CA PRO A 49 0.30 -12.33 9.71
C PRO A 49 -0.20 -11.51 10.91
N CYS A 50 -0.18 -10.19 10.77
CA CYS A 50 -0.44 -9.26 11.86
C CYS A 50 -1.23 -8.01 11.43
N VAL A 51 -1.54 -7.90 10.12
CA VAL A 51 -2.35 -6.83 9.55
C VAL A 51 -3.66 -7.43 9.07
N ARG A 52 -4.77 -6.70 9.24
CA ARG A 52 -6.07 -7.04 8.64
C ARG A 52 -6.35 -6.08 7.50
N ALA A 53 -7.03 -6.54 6.47
CA ALA A 53 -7.39 -5.70 5.32
C ALA A 53 -8.14 -4.41 5.72
N ARG A 54 -9.00 -4.50 6.74
CA ARG A 54 -9.75 -3.36 7.29
C ARG A 54 -8.90 -2.34 8.07
N ASP A 55 -7.67 -2.70 8.44
CA ASP A 55 -6.75 -1.88 9.23
C ASP A 55 -5.59 -1.35 8.33
N LEU A 56 -5.75 -1.41 7.00
CA LEU A 56 -4.80 -1.03 5.96
C LEU A 56 -5.42 -0.01 5.00
N VAL A 57 -4.67 1.05 4.68
CA VAL A 57 -5.02 2.04 3.65
C VAL A 57 -3.83 2.25 2.71
N TYR A 58 -4.09 2.25 1.41
CA TYR A 58 -3.09 2.64 0.40
C TYR A 58 -3.33 4.06 -0.10
N ILE A 59 -2.26 4.80 -0.37
CA ILE A 59 -2.26 6.14 -0.95
C ILE A 59 -1.18 6.20 -2.04
N GLY A 60 -1.55 6.66 -3.24
CA GLY A 60 -0.60 6.91 -4.34
C GLY A 60 -0.55 5.84 -5.43
N LEU A 61 -1.39 4.79 -5.32
CA LEU A 61 -1.37 3.67 -6.27
C LEU A 61 -1.61 4.13 -7.70
N ARG A 62 -0.76 3.65 -8.61
CA ARG A 62 -0.85 3.94 -10.05
C ARG A 62 -0.20 2.90 -10.96
N ASP A 63 0.54 1.95 -10.40
CA ASP A 63 1.02 0.77 -11.12
C ASP A 63 0.70 -0.48 -10.29
N VAL A 64 -0.38 -1.15 -10.66
CA VAL A 64 -0.95 -2.25 -9.86
C VAL A 64 -1.21 -3.43 -10.79
N ASP A 65 -0.63 -4.58 -10.45
CA ASP A 65 -0.80 -5.79 -11.26
C ASP A 65 -2.27 -6.25 -11.26
N PRO A 66 -2.74 -6.95 -12.31
CA PRO A 66 -4.12 -7.44 -12.37
C PRO A 66 -4.56 -8.28 -11.16
N GLU A 67 -3.66 -9.13 -10.64
CA GLU A 67 -3.96 -9.97 -9.47
C GLU A 67 -3.93 -9.17 -8.17
N GLU A 68 -3.05 -8.16 -8.04
CA GLU A 68 -3.08 -7.24 -6.90
C GLU A 68 -4.39 -6.46 -6.85
N HIS A 69 -4.84 -5.94 -8.00
CA HIS A 69 -6.14 -5.28 -8.11
C HIS A 69 -7.30 -6.20 -7.74
N HIS A 70 -7.22 -7.48 -8.13
CA HIS A 70 -8.20 -8.49 -7.73
C HIS A 70 -8.20 -8.69 -6.20
N ILE A 71 -7.03 -8.84 -5.59
CA ILE A 71 -6.87 -9.01 -4.13
C ILE A 71 -7.42 -7.80 -3.38
N LEU A 72 -7.04 -6.57 -3.78
CA LEU A 72 -7.49 -5.33 -3.13
C LEU A 72 -9.02 -5.23 -3.14
N LYS A 73 -9.66 -5.55 -4.28
CA LYS A 73 -11.12 -5.57 -4.41
C LYS A 73 -11.77 -6.68 -3.60
N LEU A 74 -11.23 -7.90 -3.65
CA LEU A 74 -11.76 -9.07 -2.95
C LEU A 74 -11.77 -8.85 -1.44
N LEU A 75 -10.70 -8.25 -0.91
CA LEU A 75 -10.52 -7.99 0.51
C LEU A 75 -11.17 -6.69 0.98
N GLY A 76 -11.63 -5.83 0.06
CA GLY A 76 -12.23 -4.54 0.38
C GLY A 76 -11.25 -3.58 1.04
N VAL A 77 -9.98 -3.62 0.65
CA VAL A 77 -8.94 -2.71 1.17
C VAL A 77 -9.27 -1.28 0.74
N LYS A 78 -9.12 -0.31 1.64
CA LYS A 78 -9.31 1.11 1.32
C LYS A 78 -8.10 1.60 0.52
N VAL A 79 -8.36 2.14 -0.65
CA VAL A 79 -7.34 2.60 -1.60
C VAL A 79 -7.68 4.03 -2.02
N PHE A 80 -6.63 4.85 -2.11
CA PHE A 80 -6.60 6.14 -2.78
C PHE A 80 -5.53 6.10 -3.87
N SER A 81 -5.93 5.70 -5.08
CA SER A 81 -5.06 5.80 -6.26
C SER A 81 -4.76 7.26 -6.58
N MET A 82 -3.76 7.53 -7.44
CA MET A 82 -3.50 8.90 -7.88
C MET A 82 -4.74 9.57 -8.50
N SER A 83 -5.61 8.82 -9.20
CA SER A 83 -6.88 9.39 -9.70
C SER A 83 -7.82 9.87 -8.59
N GLN A 84 -7.82 9.19 -7.43
CA GLN A 84 -8.60 9.63 -6.27
C GLN A 84 -7.94 10.81 -5.55
N VAL A 85 -6.60 10.83 -5.50
CA VAL A 85 -5.83 11.97 -4.99
C VAL A 85 -6.12 13.21 -5.83
N ASP A 86 -6.07 13.11 -7.16
CA ASP A 86 -6.38 14.21 -8.09
C ASP A 86 -7.81 14.73 -7.92
N GLN A 87 -8.78 13.83 -7.71
CA GLN A 87 -10.19 14.19 -7.59
C GLN A 87 -10.54 14.83 -6.25
N LEU A 88 -9.97 14.31 -5.15
CA LEU A 88 -10.34 14.69 -3.79
C LEU A 88 -9.42 15.77 -3.22
N GLY A 89 -8.17 15.82 -3.69
CA GLY A 89 -7.06 16.52 -3.05
C GLY A 89 -6.53 15.76 -1.83
N VAL A 90 -5.21 15.85 -1.59
CA VAL A 90 -4.51 15.13 -0.51
C VAL A 90 -5.11 15.40 0.88
N ALA A 91 -5.61 16.62 1.12
CA ALA A 91 -6.26 16.99 2.38
C ALA A 91 -7.47 16.11 2.70
N ARG A 92 -8.35 15.91 1.72
CA ARG A 92 -9.54 15.09 1.88
C ARG A 92 -9.17 13.60 1.95
N VAL A 93 -8.16 13.17 1.21
CA VAL A 93 -7.62 11.80 1.29
C VAL A 93 -7.15 11.48 2.71
N MET A 94 -6.41 12.39 3.35
CA MET A 94 -5.93 12.20 4.72
C MET A 94 -7.05 12.24 5.75
N GLU A 95 -8.03 13.14 5.60
CA GLU A 95 -9.23 13.15 6.45
C GLU A 95 -9.96 11.80 6.39
N GLU A 96 -10.25 11.30 5.19
CA GLU A 96 -10.92 10.00 5.03
C GLU A 96 -10.07 8.80 5.48
N THR A 97 -8.75 8.88 5.32
CA THR A 97 -7.82 7.85 5.82
C THR A 97 -7.87 7.79 7.34
N CYS A 98 -7.80 8.95 8.00
CA CYS A 98 -7.90 9.06 9.44
C CYS A 98 -9.27 8.58 9.94
N ASP A 99 -10.36 8.98 9.30
CA ASP A 99 -11.72 8.54 9.65
C ASP A 99 -11.89 7.03 9.50
N PHE A 100 -11.39 6.45 8.40
CA PHE A 100 -11.46 5.01 8.15
C PHE A 100 -10.68 4.20 9.19
N LEU A 101 -9.51 4.68 9.60
CA LEU A 101 -8.66 4.00 10.58
C LEU A 101 -9.04 4.31 12.04
N SER A 102 -9.82 5.38 12.26
CA SER A 102 -10.31 5.80 13.57
C SER A 102 -11.47 4.93 14.03
N ASP A 103 -11.14 3.77 14.57
CA ASP A 103 -12.06 3.10 15.48
C ASP A 103 -12.24 3.93 16.78
N LYS A 104 -13.28 3.66 17.57
CA LYS A 104 -13.53 4.29 18.90
C LYS A 104 -12.36 4.16 19.91
N VAL A 105 -11.29 3.46 19.54
CA VAL A 105 -10.07 3.24 20.33
C VAL A 105 -8.87 3.70 19.52
N LYS A 106 -8.03 4.55 20.11
CA LYS A 106 -6.77 4.97 19.50
C LYS A 106 -5.86 3.75 19.28
N LYS A 107 -5.41 3.55 18.04
CA LYS A 107 -4.46 2.50 17.64
C LYS A 107 -3.12 3.14 17.24
N PRO A 108 -1.99 2.46 17.44
CA PRO A 108 -0.73 2.85 16.82
C PRO A 108 -0.85 2.85 15.28
N ILE A 109 -0.28 3.87 14.64
CA ILE A 109 -0.15 3.98 13.19
C ILE A 109 1.25 3.55 12.79
N HIS A 110 1.34 2.68 11.79
CA HIS A 110 2.59 2.37 11.09
C HIS A 110 2.51 2.98 9.70
N LEU A 111 3.40 3.91 9.40
CA LEU A 111 3.53 4.52 8.07
C LEU A 111 4.64 3.79 7.33
N SER A 112 4.28 3.03 6.30
CA SER A 112 5.22 2.49 5.32
C SER A 112 5.19 3.41 4.12
N TYR A 113 6.33 4.00 3.78
CA TYR A 113 6.43 5.04 2.76
C TYR A 113 7.50 4.64 1.75
N ASP A 114 7.09 4.20 0.57
CA ASP A 114 8.00 4.03 -0.56
C ASP A 114 8.26 5.39 -1.20
N ILE A 115 9.53 5.66 -1.49
CA ILE A 115 9.95 6.90 -2.12
C ILE A 115 9.39 7.03 -3.53
N ASP A 116 9.09 5.92 -4.21
CA ASP A 116 8.49 5.92 -5.54
C ASP A 116 7.03 6.35 -5.57
N ALA A 117 6.38 6.53 -4.41
CA ALA A 117 5.07 7.18 -4.33
C ALA A 117 5.12 8.62 -4.87
N ILE A 118 6.25 9.31 -4.66
CA ILE A 118 6.54 10.66 -5.13
C ILE A 118 6.86 10.62 -6.63
N ASP A 119 6.41 11.63 -7.36
CA ASP A 119 6.67 11.73 -8.79
C ASP A 119 8.18 11.70 -9.11
N PRO A 120 8.63 10.98 -10.15
CA PRO A 120 10.05 10.88 -10.51
C PRO A 120 10.72 12.23 -10.83
N SER A 121 9.96 13.28 -11.16
CA SER A 121 10.50 14.64 -11.30
C SER A 121 11.07 15.22 -9.99
N VAL A 122 10.62 14.69 -8.84
CA VAL A 122 11.10 15.03 -7.49
C VAL A 122 11.99 13.93 -6.94
N ALA A 123 11.61 12.65 -7.12
CA ALA A 123 12.33 11.49 -6.59
C ALA A 123 12.82 10.54 -7.70
N PRO A 124 13.82 10.93 -8.51
CA PRO A 124 14.26 10.13 -9.67
C PRO A 124 15.06 8.88 -9.31
N ALA A 125 15.65 8.81 -8.11
CA ALA A 125 16.57 7.75 -7.70
C ALA A 125 15.82 6.59 -6.99
N THR A 126 15.00 5.86 -7.74
CA THR A 126 14.29 4.66 -7.28
C THR A 126 14.31 3.55 -8.33
N GLY A 127 14.14 2.29 -7.90
CA GLY A 127 14.23 1.10 -8.76
C GLY A 127 13.02 0.88 -9.69
N THR A 128 11.85 1.42 -9.33
CA THR A 128 10.56 1.19 -10.01
C THR A 128 9.83 2.54 -10.16
N SER A 129 10.37 3.44 -10.97
CA SER A 129 9.80 4.79 -11.12
C SER A 129 8.56 4.80 -12.03
N VAL A 130 7.47 5.40 -11.53
CA VAL A 130 6.20 5.55 -12.26
C VAL A 130 5.76 7.01 -12.29
N VAL A 131 5.56 7.56 -13.48
CA VAL A 131 5.14 8.97 -13.69
C VAL A 131 3.73 9.26 -13.17
N GLY A 132 3.46 10.53 -12.87
CA GLY A 132 2.16 10.97 -12.35
C GLY A 132 1.97 10.64 -10.88
N GLY A 133 3.06 10.76 -10.10
CA GLY A 133 3.05 10.50 -8.66
C GLY A 133 2.67 11.72 -7.82
N LEU A 134 2.75 11.55 -6.51
CA LEU A 134 2.53 12.62 -5.55
C LEU A 134 3.53 13.76 -5.78
N THR A 135 3.06 14.99 -5.71
CA THR A 135 3.93 16.16 -5.66
C THR A 135 4.71 16.21 -4.34
N TYR A 136 5.78 17.01 -4.31
CA TYR A 136 6.53 17.27 -3.07
C TYR A 136 5.61 17.73 -1.93
N SER A 137 4.72 18.68 -2.20
CA SER A 137 3.83 19.24 -1.17
C SER A 137 2.81 18.22 -0.66
N GLU A 138 2.28 17.35 -1.52
CA GLU A 138 1.36 16.29 -1.09
C GLU A 138 2.06 15.25 -0.23
N GLY A 139 3.29 14.86 -0.59
CA GLY A 139 4.11 13.97 0.23
C GLY A 139 4.39 14.52 1.62
N ILE A 140 4.73 15.81 1.72
CA ILE A 140 4.90 16.49 3.01
C ILE A 140 3.58 16.52 3.78
N TYR A 141 2.47 16.90 3.13
CA TYR A 141 1.15 17.00 3.76
C TYR A 141 0.70 15.67 4.40
N ILE A 142 0.99 14.52 3.77
CA ILE A 142 0.65 13.19 4.34
C ILE A 142 1.33 12.95 5.70
N THR A 143 2.49 13.58 5.94
CA THR A 143 3.31 13.38 7.15
C THR A 143 3.12 14.43 8.24
N GLU A 144 2.41 15.52 7.97
CA GLU A 144 2.10 16.61 8.92
C GLU A 144 1.00 16.24 9.93
#